data_AF-A0A5B0PBU4-F1
#
_entry.id   AF-A0A5B0PBU4-F1
#
_cell.length_a   1.000
_cell.length_b   1.000
_cell.length_c   1.000
_cell.angle_alpha   90.00
_cell.angle_beta   90.00
_cell.angle_gamma   90.00
#
_symmetry.space_group_name_H-M   'P 1'
#
loop_
_entity.id
_entity.type
_entity.pdbx_description
1 polymer ?
#
loop_
_entity_poly.entity_id
_entity_poly.type
_entity_poly.pdbx_seq_one_letter_code
_entity_poly.pdbx_strand_id
1 'polypeptide(L)'
;MHAVKSIFILLTLKFALVSACDINYQHTCESRDNRAGPRGSLVVLRATDDPCRWYETSLCCDAAKLKPGEIKRGREVTGIICTSDEK
;
A
#
# COMPACT_ATOMS: atom_id res chain seq x y z
N MET A 1 18.70 8.67 -28.28
CA MET A 1 18.42 7.31 -27.76
C MET A 1 18.81 7.12 -26.28
N HIS A 2 19.06 8.19 -25.50
CA HIS A 2 19.38 8.09 -24.06
C HIS A 2 18.13 8.20 -23.16
N ALA A 3 17.13 8.99 -23.54
CA ALA A 3 15.91 9.18 -22.76
C ALA A 3 15.11 7.86 -22.58
N VAL A 4 15.06 7.03 -23.62
CA VAL A 4 14.34 5.74 -23.59
C VAL A 4 14.96 4.80 -22.55
N LYS A 5 16.28 4.65 -22.54
CA LYS A 5 16.99 3.81 -21.54
C LYS A 5 16.71 4.28 -20.10
N SER A 6 16.66 5.59 -19.87
CA SER A 6 16.36 6.13 -18.52
C SER A 6 14.92 5.87 -18.09
N ILE A 7 13.95 5.91 -19.01
CA ILE A 7 12.54 5.59 -18.73
C ILE A 7 12.40 4.10 -18.37
N PHE A 8 13.10 3.21 -19.08
CA PHE A 8 13.10 1.78 -18.77
C PHE A 8 13.65 1.50 -17.37
N ILE A 9 14.72 2.18 -16.95
CA ILE A 9 15.29 2.01 -15.61
C ILE A 9 14.32 2.51 -14.53
N LEU A 10 13.68 3.67 -14.73
CA LEU A 10 12.69 4.21 -13.80
C LEU A 10 11.44 3.32 -13.69
N LEU A 11 10.98 2.74 -14.80
CA LEU A 11 9.89 1.76 -14.81
C LEU A 11 10.28 0.50 -14.04
N THR A 12 11.46 -0.07 -14.26
CA THR A 12 11.91 -1.26 -13.52
C THR A 12 12.05 -1.01 -12.02
N LEU A 13 12.45 0.20 -11.62
CA LEU A 13 12.56 0.56 -10.21
C LEU A 13 11.18 0.71 -9.56
N LYS A 14 10.23 1.36 -10.25
CA LYS A 14 8.82 1.41 -9.81
C LYS A 14 8.21 0.01 -9.69
N PHE A 15 8.47 -0.86 -10.67
CA PHE A 15 7.98 -2.24 -10.62
C PHE A 15 8.62 -3.02 -9.47
N ALA A 16 9.91 -2.87 -9.19
CA ALA A 16 10.55 -3.56 -8.07
C ALA A 16 9.98 -3.13 -6.71
N LEU A 17 9.62 -1.85 -6.56
CA LEU A 17 8.97 -1.33 -5.34
C LEU A 17 7.50 -1.75 -5.20
N VAL A 18 6.80 -2.06 -6.30
CA VAL A 18 5.39 -2.50 -6.30
C VAL A 18 5.26 -4.04 -6.32
N SER A 19 6.30 -4.76 -6.74
CA SER A 19 6.28 -6.20 -7.05
C SER A 19 6.78 -7.11 -5.93
N ALA A 20 6.81 -6.66 -4.68
CA ALA A 20 7.17 -7.52 -3.55
C ALA A 20 5.96 -8.34 -3.03
N CYS A 21 4.73 -7.89 -3.30
CA CYS A 21 3.52 -8.63 -2.95
C CYS A 21 3.27 -9.83 -3.89
N ASP A 22 2.86 -10.96 -3.32
CA ASP A 22 2.35 -12.12 -4.08
C ASP A 22 1.12 -11.74 -4.92
N ILE A 23 0.80 -12.51 -5.97
CA ILE A 23 -0.32 -12.23 -6.90
C ILE A 23 -1.69 -12.05 -6.23
N ASN A 24 -1.86 -12.58 -5.01
CA ASN A 24 -3.10 -12.46 -4.24
C ASN A 24 -3.14 -11.21 -3.34
N TYR A 25 -2.02 -10.50 -3.23
CA TYR A 25 -1.85 -9.36 -2.36
C TYR A 25 -1.48 -8.12 -3.18
N GLN A 26 -1.94 -6.97 -2.72
CA GLN A 26 -1.64 -5.69 -3.31
C GLN A 26 -0.93 -4.78 -2.31
N HIS A 27 0.04 -4.03 -2.83
CA HIS A 27 0.73 -3.00 -2.08
C HIS A 27 -0.27 -1.98 -1.51
N THR A 28 -0.16 -1.77 -0.20
CA THR A 28 -1.09 -1.00 0.60
C THR A 28 -0.31 -0.18 1.60
N CYS A 29 -0.66 1.10 1.71
CA CYS A 29 -0.10 1.98 2.72
C CYS A 29 -1.03 2.04 3.92
N GLU A 30 -0.51 1.67 5.09
CA GLU A 30 -1.17 1.87 6.37
C GLU A 30 -0.78 3.22 6.96
N SER A 31 -1.77 4.00 7.35
CA SER A 31 -1.59 5.18 8.20
C SER A 31 -2.45 5.04 9.44
N ARG A 32 -1.96 5.54 10.57
CA ARG A 32 -2.82 5.79 11.73
C ARG A 32 -3.37 7.20 11.65
N ASP A 33 -4.69 7.33 11.51
CA ASP A 33 -5.35 8.62 11.64
C ASP A 33 -5.47 8.94 13.14
N ASN A 34 -4.59 9.83 13.61
CA ASN A 34 -4.58 10.34 14.99
C ASN A 34 -5.63 11.44 15.22
N ARG A 35 -6.56 11.69 14.28
CA ARG A 35 -7.68 12.59 14.54
C ARG A 35 -8.45 12.07 15.76
N ALA A 36 -8.40 12.85 16.83
CA ALA A 36 -9.07 12.64 18.10
C ALA A 36 -10.61 12.72 17.92
N GLY A 37 -11.18 11.74 17.23
CA GLY A 37 -12.61 11.46 17.25
C GLY A 37 -12.92 10.48 18.39
N PRO A 38 -14.21 10.31 18.76
CA PRO A 38 -14.66 9.49 19.89
C PRO A 38 -14.37 7.98 19.76
N ARG A 39 -13.68 7.55 18.70
CA ARG A 39 -13.26 6.17 18.44
C ARG A 39 -11.77 6.23 18.11
N GLY A 40 -10.93 5.80 19.06
CA GLY A 40 -9.47 5.94 19.01
C GLY A 40 -8.80 5.47 17.72
N SER A 41 -7.56 5.94 17.53
CA SER A 41 -6.64 5.67 16.40
C SER A 41 -7.22 4.81 15.29
N LEU A 42 -7.83 5.44 14.27
CA LEU A 42 -8.41 4.71 13.15
C LEU A 42 -7.29 4.31 12.22
N VAL A 43 -7.05 3.01 12.11
CA VAL A 43 -6.20 2.45 11.05
C VAL A 43 -6.83 2.78 9.70
N VAL A 44 -6.03 3.29 8.78
CA VAL A 44 -6.41 3.61 7.40
C VAL A 44 -5.51 2.81 6.47
N LEU A 45 -6.12 1.99 5.61
CA LEU A 45 -5.43 1.26 4.55
C LEU A 45 -5.76 1.88 3.20
N ARG A 46 -4.74 2.18 2.39
CA ARG A 46 -4.87 2.64 1.01
C ARG A 46 -4.14 1.69 0.07
N ALA A 47 -4.87 0.96 -0.77
CA ALA A 47 -4.24 0.16 -1.83
C ALA A 47 -3.74 1.09 -2.93
N THR A 48 -2.45 1.01 -3.26
CA THR A 48 -1.80 1.96 -4.17
C THR A 48 -0.55 1.37 -4.80
N ASP A 49 -0.30 1.71 -6.06
CA ASP A 49 0.96 1.40 -6.75
C ASP A 49 2.00 2.51 -6.58
N ASP A 50 1.68 3.55 -5.80
CA ASP A 50 2.62 4.62 -5.45
C ASP A 50 3.36 4.28 -4.15
N PRO A 51 4.60 4.79 -3.98
CA PRO A 51 5.32 4.62 -2.73
C PRO A 51 4.54 5.23 -1.56
N CYS A 52 4.57 4.54 -0.42
CA CYS A 52 3.99 5.05 0.82
C CYS A 52 4.71 6.31 1.29
N ARG A 53 3.98 7.17 2.00
CA ARG A 53 4.57 8.36 2.63
C ARG A 53 5.50 7.93 3.77
N TRP A 54 6.42 8.80 4.14
CA TRP A 54 7.42 8.52 5.18
C TRP A 54 6.83 8.16 6.57
N TYR A 55 5.58 8.53 6.83
CA TYR A 55 4.86 8.22 8.07
C TYR A 55 3.86 7.05 7.91
N GLU A 56 3.76 6.49 6.71
CA GLU A 56 2.90 5.34 6.39
C GLU A 56 3.75 4.05 6.42
N THR A 57 3.16 2.95 6.83
CA THR A 57 3.77 1.62 6.77
C THR A 57 3.39 0.95 5.46
N SER A 58 4.37 0.42 4.72
CA SER A 58 4.10 -0.39 3.52
C SER A 58 3.73 -1.81 3.94
N LEU A 59 2.63 -2.32 3.39
CA LEU A 59 2.08 -3.65 3.63
C LEU A 59 1.60 -4.27 2.31
N CYS A 60 1.51 -5.59 2.29
CA CYS A 60 0.83 -6.34 1.23
C CYS A 60 -0.52 -6.85 1.78
N CYS A 61 -1.63 -6.35 1.26
CA CYS A 61 -2.99 -6.70 1.73
C CYS A 61 -3.78 -7.47 0.68
N ASP A 62 -4.71 -8.31 1.11
CA ASP A 62 -5.57 -9.13 0.23
C ASP A 62 -6.28 -8.27 -0.83
N ALA A 63 -5.93 -8.52 -2.10
CA ALA A 63 -6.44 -7.78 -3.25
C ALA A 63 -7.94 -8.03 -3.52
N ALA A 64 -8.50 -9.12 -2.99
CA ALA A 64 -9.95 -9.40 -3.07
C ALA A 64 -10.75 -8.52 -2.10
N LYS A 65 -10.12 -8.03 -1.02
CA LYS A 65 -10.77 -7.25 0.03
C LYS A 65 -10.51 -5.75 -0.08
N LEU A 66 -9.43 -5.33 -0.74
CA LEU A 66 -9.06 -3.94 -0.94
C LEU A 66 -8.56 -3.75 -2.36
N LYS A 67 -9.36 -3.08 -3.21
CA LYS A 67 -9.05 -2.89 -4.62
C LYS A 67 -8.09 -1.70 -4.84
N PRO A 68 -7.38 -1.64 -5.99
CA PRO A 68 -6.50 -0.52 -6.31
C PRO A 68 -7.23 0.83 -6.21
N GLY A 69 -6.66 1.77 -5.44
CA GLY A 69 -7.24 3.10 -5.22
C GLY A 69 -8.33 3.17 -4.14
N GLU A 70 -8.74 2.04 -3.56
CA GLU A 70 -9.65 2.04 -2.42
C GLU A 70 -8.94 2.47 -1.12
N ILE A 71 -9.71 3.15 -0.26
CA ILE A 71 -9.29 3.53 1.08
C ILE A 71 -10.28 2.93 2.07
N LYS A 72 -9.80 2.11 3.00
CA LYS A 72 -10.60 1.53 4.08
C LYS A 72 -10.15 2.05 5.44
N ARG A 73 -11.11 2.24 6.35
CA ARG A 73 -10.87 2.89 7.64
C ARG A 73 -11.50 2.12 8.79
N GLY A 74 -10.82 2.10 9.94
CA GLY A 74 -11.38 1.59 11.19
C GLY A 74 -11.90 0.17 11.08
N ARG A 75 -13.21 -0.03 11.27
CA ARG A 75 -13.82 -1.37 11.22
C ARG A 75 -13.78 -2.01 9.83
N GLU A 76 -13.69 -1.21 8.76
CA GLU A 76 -13.60 -1.76 7.40
C GLU A 76 -12.25 -2.41 7.13
N VAL A 77 -11.24 -2.06 7.92
CA VAL A 77 -9.92 -2.72 7.91
C VAL A 77 -9.99 -4.09 8.60
N THR A 78 -10.97 -4.29 9.50
CA THR A 78 -11.11 -5.56 10.24
C THR A 78 -11.44 -6.70 9.27
N GLY A 79 -10.58 -7.72 9.24
CA GLY A 79 -10.72 -8.87 8.35
C GLY A 79 -10.01 -8.72 6.99
N ILE A 80 -9.29 -7.63 6.76
CA ILE A 80 -8.31 -7.54 5.66
C ILE A 80 -7.02 -8.17 6.16
N ILE A 81 -6.58 -9.23 5.51
CA ILE A 81 -5.31 -9.88 5.83
C ILE A 81 -4.22 -9.06 5.15
N CYS A 82 -3.29 -8.55 5.95
CA CYS A 82 -2.11 -7.84 5.48
C CYS A 82 -0.86 -8.49 6.08
N THR A 83 0.20 -8.58 5.28
CA THR A 83 1.53 -9.00 5.71
C THR A 83 2.48 -7.82 5.56
N SER A 84 3.40 -7.66 6.50
CA SER A 84 4.56 -6.80 6.30
C SER A 84 5.40 -7.36 5.16
N ASP A 85 5.94 -6.46 4.33
CA ASP A 85 6.88 -6.80 3.26
C ASP A 85 8.26 -7.13 3.84
N GLU A 86 8.32 -8.01 4.83
CA GLU A 86 9.57 -8.52 5.38
C GLU A 86 9.89 -9.83 4.67
N LYS A 87 10.69 -9.73 3.60
CA LYS A 87 11.49 -10.84 3.10
C LYS A 87 12.97 -10.54 3.29
#